data_AF-A0A3M7NN33-F1
#
_entry.id   AF-A0A3M7NN33-F1
#
_cell.length_a   1.000
_cell.length_b   1.000
_cell.length_c   1.000
_cell.angle_alpha   90.00
_cell.angle_beta   90.00
_cell.angle_gamma   90.00
#
_symmetry.space_group_name_H-M   'P 1'
#
loop_
_entity.id
_entity.type
_entity.pdbx_description
1 polymer ?
#
loop_
_entity_poly.entity_id
_entity_poly.type
_entity_poly.pdbx_seq_one_letter_code
_entity_poly.pdbx_strand_id
1 'polypeptide(L)'
;MSAYWSLLILSQTTDGQSGEPLYSHSEPTQILILDDIVDGPYWEMWSLIASDPPRRLPNLDSQSINHSIPIGKMIVPLPGGSNPFWQGDWINLNCTSSTLLEDFSRKALDQYNISPMVEVDSNAPITLTYINRVIKRRLQLHISATTDILVGVHGAGLTHAMFLPNGGGTIVELMPFNVDHHGFKNLAKMRSLQYYQAKTADAKHKTQAKGNWQDDDVWVDQRAFMATIREAIENLRRTRRFTK
;
A
#
# COMPACT_ATOMS: atom_id res chain seq x y z
N MET A 1 7.95 0.51 -6.38
CA MET A 1 7.82 0.26 -4.93
C MET A 1 9.11 -0.27 -4.31
N SER A 2 9.70 -1.39 -4.76
CA SER A 2 10.92 -1.95 -4.14
C SER A 2 12.05 -0.94 -3.94
N ALA A 3 12.42 -0.19 -4.99
CA ALA A 3 13.43 0.87 -4.92
C ALA A 3 13.14 1.96 -3.87
N TYR A 4 11.87 2.38 -3.78
CA TYR A 4 11.46 3.39 -2.82
C TYR A 4 11.74 2.94 -1.39
N TRP A 5 11.33 1.71 -1.07
CA TRP A 5 11.52 1.14 0.27
C TRP A 5 12.99 0.90 0.58
N SER A 6 13.80 0.47 -0.39
CA SER A 6 15.24 0.33 -0.19
C SER A 6 15.89 1.65 0.22
N LEU A 7 15.60 2.75 -0.48
CA LEU A 7 16.15 4.05 -0.14
C LEU A 7 15.61 4.58 1.20
N LEU A 8 14.32 4.38 1.48
CA LEU A 8 13.75 4.76 2.77
C LEU A 8 14.44 4.03 3.93
N ILE A 9 14.68 2.72 3.80
CA ILE A 9 15.39 1.92 4.82
C ILE A 9 16.82 2.42 5.00
N LEU A 10 17.54 2.68 3.91
CA LEU A 10 18.90 3.21 3.99
C LEU A 10 18.94 4.57 4.68
N SER A 11 17.92 5.42 4.48
CA SER A 11 17.82 6.70 5.19
C SER A 11 17.49 6.60 6.67
N GLN A 12 16.98 5.45 7.12
CA GLN A 12 16.64 5.20 8.53
C GLN A 12 17.65 4.29 9.24
N THR A 13 18.60 3.71 8.49
CA THR A 13 19.62 2.81 9.03
C THR A 13 20.90 3.60 9.23
N THR A 14 21.43 3.58 10.46
CA THR A 14 22.69 4.25 10.79
C THR A 14 23.90 3.35 10.51
N ASP A 15 24.96 3.95 9.99
CA ASP A 15 26.28 3.33 9.92
C ASP A 15 26.86 3.13 11.33
N GLY A 16 27.35 1.91 11.59
CA GLY A 16 27.81 1.53 12.94
C GLY A 16 29.09 2.23 13.40
N GLN A 17 29.84 2.89 12.51
CA GLN A 17 31.07 3.59 12.85
C GLN A 17 30.86 5.10 12.98
N SER A 18 30.16 5.71 12.02
CA SER A 18 29.93 7.15 11.97
C SER A 18 28.65 7.58 12.70
N GLY A 19 27.68 6.69 12.89
CA GLY A 19 26.36 7.02 13.46
C GLY A 19 25.43 7.76 12.49
N GLU A 20 25.90 8.08 11.29
CA GLU A 20 25.13 8.78 10.25
C GLU A 20 24.26 7.80 9.44
N PRO A 21 23.16 8.25 8.83
CA PRO A 21 22.36 7.41 7.92
C PRO A 21 23.18 6.84 6.76
N LEU A 22 22.89 5.61 6.34
CA LEU A 22 23.51 4.98 5.17
C LEU A 22 23.16 5.68 3.85
N TYR A 23 22.12 6.52 3.85
CA TYR A 23 21.69 7.36 2.75
C TYR A 23 21.08 8.67 3.26
N SER A 24 21.49 9.81 2.71
CA SER A 24 20.86 11.10 3.00
C SER A 24 20.19 11.67 1.76
N HIS A 25 19.00 12.26 1.93
CA HIS A 25 18.27 12.92 0.83
C HIS A 25 18.99 14.18 0.33
N SER A 26 19.97 14.70 1.07
CA SER A 26 20.84 15.79 0.62
C SER A 26 21.88 15.33 -0.40
N GLU A 27 22.12 14.02 -0.54
CA GLU A 27 23.04 13.48 -1.54
C GLU A 27 22.40 13.57 -2.93
N PRO A 28 23.16 13.99 -3.97
CA PRO A 28 22.67 14.00 -5.34
C PRO A 28 22.32 12.58 -5.78
N THR A 29 21.03 12.33 -6.03
CA THR A 29 20.47 11.00 -6.24
C THR A 29 19.54 11.01 -7.43
N GLN A 30 19.93 10.29 -8.49
CA GLN A 30 19.16 10.14 -9.71
C GLN A 30 18.43 8.80 -9.71
N ILE A 31 17.09 8.83 -9.78
CA ILE A 31 16.29 7.63 -10.08
C ILE A 31 16.25 7.42 -11.59
N LEU A 32 16.63 6.23 -12.04
CA LEU A 32 16.55 5.82 -13.45
C LEU A 32 15.46 4.75 -13.65
N ILE A 33 14.53 5.02 -14.55
CA ILE A 33 13.46 4.12 -14.96
C ILE A 33 13.82 3.49 -16.32
N LEU A 34 13.74 2.17 -16.39
CA LEU A 34 14.27 1.40 -17.52
C LEU A 34 13.23 1.10 -18.60
N ASP A 35 11.94 1.19 -18.27
CA ASP A 35 10.83 0.99 -19.19
C ASP A 35 10.39 2.29 -19.90
N ASP A 36 9.50 2.14 -20.87
CA ASP A 36 8.85 3.20 -21.65
C ASP A 36 7.37 3.39 -21.26
N ILE A 37 6.91 2.79 -20.16
CA ILE A 37 5.52 2.87 -19.71
C ILE A 37 5.22 4.30 -19.28
N VAL A 38 4.16 4.91 -19.82
CA VAL A 38 3.74 6.28 -19.48
C VAL A 38 3.67 6.48 -17.96
N ASP A 39 4.09 7.67 -17.51
CA ASP A 39 4.12 8.04 -16.11
C ASP A 39 2.76 7.78 -15.44
N GLY A 40 2.78 6.81 -14.53
CA GLY A 40 1.60 6.47 -13.75
C GLY A 40 1.28 7.55 -12.70
N PRO A 41 0.13 7.42 -12.02
CA PRO A 41 -0.31 8.41 -11.03
C PRO A 41 0.68 8.60 -9.88
N TYR A 42 1.58 7.64 -9.63
CA TYR A 42 2.55 7.66 -8.53
C TYR A 42 3.94 8.21 -8.92
N TRP A 43 4.12 8.75 -10.12
CA TRP A 43 5.44 9.23 -10.60
C TRP A 43 6.10 10.24 -9.66
N GLU A 44 5.36 11.24 -9.17
CA GLU A 44 5.92 12.26 -8.26
C GLU A 44 6.34 11.71 -6.89
N MET A 45 6.02 10.45 -6.54
CA MET A 45 6.51 9.86 -5.28
C MET A 45 8.03 9.74 -5.25
N TRP A 46 8.68 9.64 -6.40
CA TRP A 46 10.15 9.53 -6.47
C TRP A 46 10.84 10.75 -5.85
N SER A 47 10.21 11.93 -5.91
CA SER A 47 10.73 13.15 -5.28
C SER A 47 10.70 13.13 -3.74
N LEU A 48 10.03 12.15 -3.12
CA LEU A 48 10.05 12.00 -1.66
C LEU A 48 11.33 11.34 -1.13
N ILE A 49 12.09 10.67 -2.01
CA ILE A 49 13.24 9.83 -1.63
C ILE A 49 14.52 10.15 -2.39
N ALA A 50 14.44 10.97 -3.44
CA ALA A 50 15.56 11.35 -4.28
C ALA A 50 15.58 12.86 -4.47
N SER A 51 16.79 13.42 -4.53
CA SER A 51 17.01 14.86 -4.72
C SER A 51 16.74 15.30 -6.16
N ASP A 52 17.07 14.45 -7.15
CA ASP A 52 16.81 14.73 -8.56
C ASP A 52 15.50 14.09 -9.05
N PRO A 53 14.80 14.71 -10.02
CA PRO A 53 13.60 14.12 -10.61
C PRO A 53 13.93 12.79 -11.34
N PRO A 54 13.03 11.80 -11.30
CA PRO A 54 13.24 10.53 -12.01
C PRO A 54 13.40 10.76 -13.51
N ARG A 55 14.35 10.05 -14.13
CA ARG A 55 14.62 10.09 -15.57
C ARG A 55 14.46 8.71 -16.18
N ARG A 56 14.09 8.66 -17.45
CA ARG A 56 14.03 7.41 -18.22
C ARG A 56 15.36 7.18 -18.93
N LEU A 57 15.85 5.95 -18.91
CA LEU A 57 17.10 5.59 -19.58
C LEU A 57 17.06 5.93 -21.09
N PRO A 58 15.97 5.68 -21.84
CA PRO A 58 15.87 6.11 -23.24
C PRO A 58 15.96 7.62 -23.48
N ASN A 59 15.66 8.44 -22.46
CA ASN A 59 15.69 9.91 -22.54
C ASN A 59 17.02 10.49 -22.02
N LEU A 60 18.01 9.64 -21.72
CA LEU A 60 19.37 10.09 -21.48
C LEU A 60 20.03 10.28 -22.84
N ASP A 61 20.26 11.54 -23.22
CA ASP A 61 20.87 11.89 -24.50
C ASP A 61 22.17 11.13 -24.74
N SER A 62 22.34 10.60 -25.95
CA SER A 62 23.62 10.02 -26.40
C SER A 62 24.78 11.04 -26.41
N GLN A 63 24.48 12.35 -26.28
CA GLN A 63 25.48 13.40 -26.07
C GLN A 63 26.08 13.43 -24.65
N SER A 64 25.45 12.79 -23.65
CA SER A 64 26.03 12.64 -22.31
C SER A 64 27.08 11.53 -22.23
N ILE A 65 27.27 10.72 -23.27
CA ILE A 65 28.30 9.67 -23.32
C ILE A 65 29.72 10.29 -23.31
N ASN A 66 29.87 11.55 -23.76
CA ASN A 66 31.14 12.28 -23.71
C ASN A 66 31.43 12.99 -22.38
N HIS A 67 30.45 13.06 -21.47
CA HIS A 67 30.65 13.51 -20.10
C HIS A 67 30.51 12.29 -19.20
N SER A 68 31.63 11.67 -18.85
CA SER A 68 31.65 10.61 -17.84
C SER A 68 31.08 11.15 -16.54
N ILE A 69 29.78 10.95 -16.30
CA ILE A 69 29.16 11.20 -15.01
C ILE A 69 29.88 10.25 -14.04
N PRO A 70 30.63 10.75 -13.04
CA PRO A 70 31.30 9.88 -12.10
C PRO A 70 30.24 9.16 -11.25
N ILE A 71 29.98 7.89 -11.57
CA ILE A 71 29.08 7.05 -10.78
C ILE A 71 29.86 6.56 -9.56
N GLY A 72 29.59 7.16 -8.40
CA GLY A 72 30.18 6.73 -7.13
C GLY A 72 29.54 5.46 -6.56
N LYS A 73 28.21 5.34 -6.67
CA LYS A 73 27.41 4.22 -6.13
C LYS A 73 26.21 3.94 -7.03
N MET A 74 25.88 2.66 -7.22
CA MET A 74 24.69 2.20 -7.94
C MET A 74 23.92 1.20 -7.06
N ILE A 75 22.61 1.41 -6.94
CA ILE A 75 21.72 0.52 -6.19
C ILE A 75 20.74 -0.10 -7.17
N VAL A 76 20.75 -1.44 -7.25
CA VAL A 76 19.75 -2.22 -7.98
C VAL A 76 18.94 -3.01 -6.96
N PRO A 77 17.75 -2.52 -6.58
CA PRO A 77 16.91 -3.21 -5.60
C PRO A 77 16.39 -4.52 -6.19
N LEU A 78 16.18 -5.51 -5.34
CA LEU A 78 15.61 -6.79 -5.77
C LEU A 78 14.22 -6.59 -6.38
N PRO A 79 13.86 -7.36 -7.42
CA PRO A 79 12.56 -7.27 -8.07
C PRO A 79 11.44 -7.77 -7.14
N GLY A 80 10.23 -7.23 -7.34
CA GLY A 80 8.98 -7.85 -6.86
C GLY A 80 8.83 -8.02 -5.34
N GLY A 81 8.28 -9.18 -4.95
CA GLY A 81 7.89 -9.55 -3.58
C GLY A 81 9.02 -9.62 -2.57
N SER A 82 10.28 -9.44 -3.00
CA SER A 82 11.45 -9.27 -2.14
C SER A 82 11.53 -7.88 -1.49
N ASN A 83 10.53 -7.02 -1.70
CA ASN A 83 10.48 -5.78 -0.94
C ASN A 83 10.16 -6.09 0.54
N PRO A 84 10.75 -5.35 1.49
CA PRO A 84 10.58 -5.62 2.93
C PRO A 84 9.13 -5.55 3.43
N PHE A 85 8.25 -4.92 2.66
CA PHE A 85 6.83 -4.80 3.01
C PHE A 85 6.04 -6.10 2.75
N TRP A 86 6.35 -6.84 1.68
CA TRP A 86 5.72 -8.16 1.40
C TRP A 86 6.51 -9.33 1.96
N GLN A 87 7.59 -9.09 2.68
CA GLN A 87 8.33 -10.17 3.31
C GLN A 87 7.47 -10.87 4.37
N GLY A 88 7.34 -12.20 4.23
CA GLY A 88 6.52 -13.00 5.16
C GLY A 88 5.02 -12.92 4.89
N ASP A 89 4.62 -12.57 3.68
CA ASP A 89 3.23 -12.54 3.25
C ASP A 89 2.54 -13.92 3.22
N TRP A 90 3.31 -15.00 3.17
CA TRP A 90 2.85 -16.39 3.32
C TRP A 90 2.77 -16.90 4.77
N ILE A 91 3.14 -16.07 5.76
CA ILE A 91 3.09 -16.44 7.18
C ILE A 91 2.38 -15.36 8.00
N ASN A 92 1.71 -15.79 9.07
CA ASN A 92 1.14 -14.84 10.02
C ASN A 92 2.25 -14.32 10.95
N LEU A 93 2.72 -13.10 10.72
CA LEU A 93 3.81 -12.48 11.49
C LEU A 93 3.36 -12.07 12.89
N ASN A 94 4.27 -11.97 13.86
CA ASN A 94 3.95 -11.45 15.20
C ASN A 94 4.18 -9.92 15.34
N CYS A 95 4.26 -9.19 14.23
CA CYS A 95 4.41 -7.74 14.25
C CYS A 95 3.11 -7.03 14.61
N THR A 96 3.22 -5.91 15.33
CA THR A 96 2.09 -5.09 15.80
C THR A 96 2.18 -3.63 15.36
N SER A 97 3.34 -3.17 14.89
CA SER A 97 3.53 -1.84 14.33
C SER A 97 4.68 -1.86 13.32
N SER A 98 4.75 -0.82 12.48
CA SER A 98 5.86 -0.65 11.53
C SER A 98 6.12 0.84 11.30
N THR A 99 7.18 1.36 11.91
CA THR A 99 7.64 2.75 11.73
C THR A 99 7.87 3.07 10.25
N LEU A 100 8.50 2.14 9.52
CA LEU A 100 8.77 2.28 8.09
C LEU A 100 7.48 2.54 7.30
N LEU A 101 6.44 1.75 7.60
CA LEU A 101 5.16 1.85 6.91
C LEU A 101 4.36 3.09 7.34
N GLU A 102 4.38 3.43 8.63
CA GLU A 102 3.75 4.64 9.16
C GLU A 102 4.37 5.90 8.52
N ASP A 103 5.70 5.95 8.45
CA ASP A 103 6.45 7.05 7.84
C ASP A 103 6.13 7.20 6.36
N PHE A 104 6.11 6.10 5.61
CA PHE A 104 5.70 6.10 4.20
C PHE A 104 4.29 6.63 4.02
N SER A 105 3.35 6.13 4.82
CA SER A 105 1.94 6.48 4.74
C SER A 105 1.75 7.98 5.02
N ARG A 106 2.39 8.48 6.08
CA ARG A 106 2.39 9.90 6.46
C ARG A 106 2.99 10.78 5.37
N LYS A 107 4.23 10.50 4.92
CA LYS A 107 4.90 11.27 3.87
C LYS A 107 4.07 11.32 2.57
N ALA A 108 3.45 10.20 2.21
CA ALA A 108 2.61 10.14 1.02
C ALA A 108 1.34 10.99 1.18
N LEU A 109 0.70 11.02 2.35
CA LEU A 109 -0.47 11.87 2.59
C LEU A 109 -0.10 13.36 2.66
N ASP A 110 1.01 13.68 3.33
CA ASP A 110 1.55 15.04 3.45
C ASP A 110 1.86 15.64 2.08
N GLN A 111 2.46 14.85 1.17
CA GLN A 111 2.73 15.27 -0.21
C GLN A 111 1.48 15.77 -0.96
N TYR A 112 0.29 15.26 -0.60
CA TYR A 112 -1.00 15.67 -1.20
C TYR A 112 -1.82 16.61 -0.33
N ASN A 113 -1.27 17.07 0.81
CA ASN A 113 -1.98 17.84 1.82
C ASN A 113 -3.29 17.16 2.24
N ILE A 114 -3.22 15.85 2.51
CA ILE A 114 -4.38 15.06 2.94
C ILE A 114 -4.27 14.79 4.43
N SER A 115 -5.23 15.31 5.20
CA SER A 115 -5.41 14.93 6.60
C SER A 115 -6.37 13.75 6.69
N PRO A 116 -6.01 12.65 7.38
CA PRO A 116 -6.94 11.55 7.65
C PRO A 116 -8.19 12.03 8.40
N MET A 117 -9.32 11.34 8.19
CA MET A 117 -10.57 11.71 8.86
C MET A 117 -10.45 11.57 10.39
N VAL A 118 -10.87 12.63 11.10
CA VAL A 118 -10.89 12.70 12.57
C VAL A 118 -12.32 12.56 13.13
N GLU A 119 -13.34 12.96 12.37
CA GLU A 119 -14.72 12.98 12.87
C GLU A 119 -15.73 12.41 11.87
N VAL A 120 -16.62 11.57 12.37
CA VAL A 120 -17.74 10.98 11.61
C VAL A 120 -19.02 11.17 12.41
N ASP A 121 -20.05 11.73 11.77
CA ASP A 121 -21.39 11.73 12.33
C ASP A 121 -21.96 10.31 12.33
N SER A 122 -22.22 9.77 13.52
CA SER A 122 -22.76 8.42 13.71
C SER A 122 -24.18 8.23 13.15
N ASN A 123 -24.88 9.32 12.82
CA ASN A 123 -26.24 9.31 12.28
C ASN A 123 -26.29 9.50 10.76
N ALA A 124 -25.16 9.80 10.11
CA ALA A 124 -25.10 9.99 8.67
C ALA A 124 -25.26 8.65 7.92
N PRO A 125 -25.87 8.64 6.71
CA PRO A 125 -25.90 7.46 5.86
C PRO A 125 -24.49 7.04 5.45
N ILE A 126 -24.28 5.73 5.24
CA ILE A 126 -23.00 5.19 4.79
C ILE A 126 -22.79 5.56 3.31
N THR A 127 -21.63 6.14 2.99
CA THR A 127 -21.22 6.35 1.60
C THR A 127 -20.46 5.12 1.08
N LEU A 128 -20.98 4.50 0.03
CA LEU A 128 -20.32 3.39 -0.67
C LEU A 128 -19.52 3.95 -1.86
N THR A 129 -18.20 3.95 -1.74
CA THR A 129 -17.30 4.49 -2.79
C THR A 129 -16.58 3.36 -3.52
N TYR A 130 -16.79 3.25 -4.83
CA TYR A 130 -16.01 2.37 -5.69
C TYR A 130 -14.70 3.06 -6.09
N ILE A 131 -13.56 2.47 -5.73
CA ILE A 131 -12.25 3.01 -6.10
C ILE A 131 -11.95 2.67 -7.57
N ASN A 132 -12.19 3.63 -8.45
CA ASN A 132 -11.75 3.54 -9.84
C ASN A 132 -10.25 3.89 -9.92
N ARG A 133 -9.40 2.89 -10.23
CA ARG A 133 -7.94 3.04 -10.25
C ARG A 133 -7.40 3.95 -11.36
N VAL A 134 -8.25 4.39 -12.28
CA VAL A 134 -7.91 5.32 -13.38
C VAL A 134 -8.05 6.79 -12.96
N ILE A 135 -8.61 7.08 -11.77
CA ILE A 135 -8.80 8.46 -11.29
C ILE A 135 -7.50 9.06 -10.71
N LYS A 136 -7.46 10.40 -10.60
CA LYS A 136 -6.30 11.18 -10.12
C LYS A 136 -5.83 10.76 -8.72
N ARG A 137 -4.51 10.79 -8.49
CA ARG A 137 -3.81 10.34 -7.26
C ARG A 137 -4.38 10.88 -5.96
N ARG A 138 -4.49 12.21 -5.85
CA ARG A 138 -5.00 12.88 -4.64
C ARG A 138 -6.37 12.36 -4.24
N LEU A 139 -7.23 12.05 -5.21
CA LEU A 139 -8.57 11.55 -4.94
C LEU A 139 -8.54 10.12 -4.38
N GLN A 140 -7.72 9.22 -4.94
CA GLN A 140 -7.59 7.85 -4.41
C GLN A 140 -7.03 7.83 -2.98
N LEU A 141 -5.99 8.63 -2.71
CA LEU A 141 -5.42 8.76 -1.36
C LEU A 141 -6.40 9.41 -0.39
N HIS A 142 -7.12 10.44 -0.83
CA HIS A 142 -8.14 11.10 -0.01
C HIS A 142 -9.25 10.12 0.36
N ILE A 143 -9.83 9.44 -0.63
CA ILE A 143 -10.85 8.40 -0.40
C ILE A 143 -10.33 7.37 0.60
N SER A 144 -9.09 6.91 0.45
CA SER A 144 -8.50 5.90 1.35
C SER A 144 -8.34 6.47 2.77
N ALA A 145 -7.82 7.68 2.92
CA ALA A 145 -7.63 8.37 4.21
C ALA A 145 -8.93 8.79 4.90
N THR A 146 -10.04 8.82 4.18
CA THR A 146 -11.38 9.10 4.67
C THR A 146 -12.27 7.85 4.72
N THR A 147 -11.72 6.66 4.51
CA THR A 147 -12.48 5.40 4.52
C THR A 147 -12.40 4.75 5.89
N ASP A 148 -13.56 4.34 6.40
CA ASP A 148 -13.67 3.66 7.68
C ASP A 148 -13.49 2.14 7.55
N ILE A 149 -14.12 1.57 6.52
CA ILE A 149 -14.09 0.14 6.22
C ILE A 149 -13.73 -0.04 4.75
N LEU A 150 -12.55 -0.58 4.49
CA LEU A 150 -12.13 -1.00 3.16
C LEU A 150 -12.52 -2.47 2.96
N VAL A 151 -13.48 -2.71 2.07
CA VAL A 151 -13.89 -4.07 1.68
C VAL A 151 -13.29 -4.37 0.31
N GLY A 152 -12.63 -5.52 0.15
CA GLY A 152 -12.08 -5.91 -1.13
C GLY A 152 -11.71 -7.37 -1.22
N VAL A 153 -11.69 -7.89 -2.44
CA VAL A 153 -11.04 -9.17 -2.74
C VAL A 153 -9.54 -9.04 -2.50
N HIS A 154 -8.94 -10.09 -1.97
CA HIS A 154 -7.49 -10.23 -1.85
C HIS A 154 -6.78 -9.68 -3.10
N GLY A 155 -5.68 -8.95 -2.90
CA GLY A 155 -4.84 -8.46 -3.99
C GLY A 155 -4.57 -6.96 -3.95
N ALA A 156 -3.97 -6.41 -5.01
CA ALA A 156 -3.36 -5.08 -5.01
C ALA A 156 -4.29 -3.93 -4.55
N GLY A 157 -5.61 -4.07 -4.70
CA GLY A 157 -6.57 -3.08 -4.21
C GLY A 157 -6.57 -2.91 -2.69
N LEU A 158 -6.24 -3.94 -1.92
CA LEU A 158 -6.16 -3.83 -0.46
C LEU A 158 -4.91 -3.07 0.02
N THR A 159 -3.98 -2.70 -0.88
CA THR A 159 -2.85 -1.82 -0.52
C THR A 159 -3.30 -0.41 -0.11
N HIS A 160 -4.52 0.01 -0.47
CA HIS A 160 -5.15 1.23 0.05
C HIS A 160 -5.28 1.23 1.58
N ALA A 161 -5.22 0.07 2.24
CA ALA A 161 -5.15 -0.03 3.69
C ALA A 161 -3.93 0.69 4.29
N MET A 162 -2.86 0.90 3.52
CA MET A 162 -1.74 1.78 3.90
C MET A 162 -2.16 3.25 4.08
N PHE A 163 -3.39 3.64 3.79
CA PHE A 163 -3.79 5.04 3.96
C PHE A 163 -5.02 5.17 4.84
N LEU A 164 -5.60 4.06 5.32
CA LEU A 164 -6.73 4.12 6.26
C LEU A 164 -6.34 4.84 7.56
N PRO A 165 -7.31 5.46 8.26
CA PRO A 165 -7.08 6.08 9.56
C PRO A 165 -6.46 5.10 10.58
N ASN A 166 -5.36 5.49 11.20
CA ASN A 166 -4.73 4.68 12.27
C ASN A 166 -5.71 4.51 13.44
N GLY A 167 -5.75 3.31 14.03
CA GLY A 167 -6.54 3.03 15.24
C GLY A 167 -8.06 2.99 15.05
N GLY A 168 -8.57 3.32 13.86
CA GLY A 168 -10.01 3.32 13.54
C GLY A 168 -10.38 2.67 12.21
N GLY A 169 -9.43 2.54 11.27
CA GLY A 169 -9.68 1.89 9.99
C GLY A 169 -9.85 0.38 10.12
N THR A 170 -10.72 -0.17 9.26
CA THR A 170 -11.04 -1.59 9.21
C THR A 170 -10.83 -2.14 7.80
N ILE A 171 -10.27 -3.34 7.70
CA ILE A 171 -10.16 -4.10 6.45
C ILE A 171 -11.11 -5.29 6.52
N VAL A 172 -11.90 -5.48 5.47
CA VAL A 172 -12.65 -6.73 5.23
C VAL A 172 -12.11 -7.35 3.94
N GLU A 173 -11.35 -8.42 4.09
CA GLU A 173 -10.73 -9.14 2.98
C GLU A 173 -11.60 -10.33 2.56
N LEU A 174 -11.96 -10.38 1.28
CA LEU A 174 -12.54 -11.57 0.66
C LEU A 174 -11.40 -12.42 0.11
N MET A 175 -11.08 -13.50 0.81
CA MET A 175 -9.99 -14.41 0.45
C MET A 175 -10.44 -15.37 -0.65
N PRO A 176 -9.79 -15.38 -1.83
CA PRO A 176 -10.05 -16.33 -2.90
C PRO A 176 -9.95 -17.78 -2.44
N PHE A 177 -10.74 -18.66 -3.05
CA PHE A 177 -10.70 -20.08 -2.76
C PHE A 177 -9.28 -20.64 -3.03
N ASN A 178 -8.79 -21.50 -2.14
CA ASN A 178 -7.44 -22.07 -2.17
C ASN A 178 -6.28 -21.06 -2.17
N VAL A 179 -6.52 -19.82 -1.76
CA VAL A 179 -5.44 -18.87 -1.45
C VAL A 179 -5.24 -18.83 0.06
N ASP A 180 -4.00 -19.01 0.48
CA ASP A 180 -3.57 -18.81 1.86
C ASP A 180 -2.49 -17.73 1.87
N HIS A 181 -2.92 -16.49 2.07
CA HIS A 181 -2.05 -15.32 2.08
C HIS A 181 -2.38 -14.45 3.30
N HIS A 182 -1.35 -13.95 3.94
CA HIS A 182 -1.43 -13.20 5.20
C HIS A 182 -0.92 -11.76 5.08
N GLY A 183 -0.48 -11.32 3.89
CA GLY A 183 0.10 -9.99 3.69
C GLY A 183 -0.82 -8.85 4.15
N PHE A 184 -2.12 -8.89 3.83
CA PHE A 184 -3.06 -7.85 4.25
C PHE A 184 -3.43 -7.93 5.73
N LYS A 185 -3.44 -9.13 6.31
CA LYS A 185 -3.56 -9.33 7.76
C LYS A 185 -2.34 -8.76 8.49
N ASN A 186 -1.14 -8.99 7.97
CA ASN A 186 0.10 -8.44 8.48
C ASN A 186 0.13 -6.92 8.37
N LEU A 187 -0.27 -6.37 7.22
CA LEU A 187 -0.47 -4.93 7.00
C LEU A 187 -1.42 -4.33 8.04
N ALA A 188 -2.57 -4.96 8.27
CA ALA A 188 -3.54 -4.48 9.25
C ALA A 188 -2.93 -4.35 10.64
N LYS A 189 -2.21 -5.38 11.11
CA LYS A 189 -1.50 -5.33 12.39
C LYS A 189 -0.47 -4.21 12.41
N MET A 190 0.40 -4.12 11.40
CA MET A 190 1.45 -3.09 11.31
C MET A 190 0.89 -1.66 11.32
N ARG A 191 -0.38 -1.48 10.96
CA ARG A 191 -1.09 -0.19 10.93
C ARG A 191 -2.12 0.00 12.02
N SER A 192 -2.18 -0.91 12.99
CA SER A 192 -3.18 -0.90 14.05
C SER A 192 -4.62 -0.79 13.51
N LEU A 193 -4.88 -1.50 12.41
CA LEU A 193 -6.19 -1.59 11.77
C LEU A 193 -6.93 -2.83 12.24
N GLN A 194 -8.25 -2.77 12.27
CA GLN A 194 -9.07 -3.95 12.47
C GLN A 194 -9.07 -4.79 11.18
N TYR A 195 -9.07 -6.11 11.31
CA TYR A 195 -9.01 -7.03 10.18
C TYR A 195 -10.04 -8.13 10.30
N TYR A 196 -10.81 -8.31 9.24
CA TYR A 196 -11.80 -9.37 9.07
C TYR A 196 -11.58 -10.07 7.75
N GLN A 197 -11.87 -11.37 7.73
CA GLN A 197 -11.72 -12.18 6.53
C GLN A 197 -12.99 -13.01 6.30
N ALA A 198 -13.46 -13.04 5.06
CA ALA A 198 -14.44 -14.02 4.60
C ALA A 198 -13.81 -14.87 3.48
N LYS A 199 -13.94 -16.20 3.60
CA LYS A 199 -13.47 -17.11 2.55
C LYS A 199 -14.49 -17.19 1.43
N THR A 200 -14.00 -17.16 0.20
CA THR A 200 -14.81 -17.38 -1.01
C THR A 200 -14.86 -18.88 -1.33
N ALA A 201 -15.83 -19.27 -2.15
CA ALA A 201 -16.10 -20.63 -2.58
C ALA A 201 -15.46 -20.95 -3.93
N ASP A 202 -15.29 -22.24 -4.22
CA ASP A 202 -14.74 -22.71 -5.50
C ASP A 202 -15.63 -22.27 -6.68
N ALA A 203 -14.99 -21.69 -7.68
CA ALA A 203 -15.57 -21.25 -8.94
C ALA A 203 -15.97 -22.40 -9.87
N LYS A 204 -15.40 -23.60 -9.69
CA LYS A 204 -15.56 -24.75 -10.61
C LYS A 204 -16.99 -25.23 -10.81
N HIS A 205 -17.90 -24.89 -9.90
CA HIS A 205 -19.32 -25.21 -10.04
C HIS A 205 -20.09 -24.19 -10.90
N LYS A 206 -19.42 -23.18 -11.46
CA LYS A 206 -19.99 -22.17 -12.35
C LYS A 206 -19.47 -22.36 -13.77
N THR A 207 -20.40 -22.41 -14.71
CA THR A 207 -20.19 -22.85 -16.09
C THR A 207 -19.32 -21.91 -16.95
N GLN A 208 -18.87 -20.77 -16.42
CA GLN A 208 -18.11 -19.75 -17.17
C GLN A 208 -16.80 -19.30 -16.49
N ALA A 209 -16.48 -19.76 -15.29
CA ALA A 209 -15.27 -19.33 -14.59
C ALA A 209 -14.04 -20.06 -15.12
N LYS A 210 -12.94 -19.33 -15.35
CA LYS A 210 -11.65 -19.90 -15.77
C LYS A 210 -10.83 -20.42 -14.58
N GLY A 211 -11.29 -20.17 -13.36
CA GLY A 211 -10.58 -20.50 -12.13
C GLY A 211 -9.44 -19.53 -11.82
N ASN A 212 -9.40 -18.37 -12.48
CA ASN A 212 -8.45 -17.30 -12.18
C ASN A 212 -9.19 -16.17 -11.46
N TRP A 213 -9.13 -16.16 -10.13
CA TRP A 213 -9.79 -15.14 -9.30
C TRP A 213 -9.32 -13.71 -9.59
N GLN A 214 -8.18 -13.52 -10.27
CA GLN A 214 -7.69 -12.20 -10.66
C GLN A 214 -8.49 -11.60 -11.83
N ASP A 215 -9.08 -12.45 -12.67
CA ASP A 215 -9.83 -12.06 -13.87
C ASP A 215 -11.31 -12.47 -13.83
N ASP A 216 -11.67 -13.43 -12.96
CA ASP A 216 -13.03 -13.94 -12.78
C ASP A 216 -13.73 -13.29 -11.57
N ASP A 217 -15.06 -13.40 -11.53
CA ASP A 217 -15.82 -13.10 -10.31
C ASP A 217 -15.36 -13.98 -9.13
N VAL A 218 -15.63 -13.54 -7.90
CA VAL A 218 -15.49 -14.37 -6.70
C VAL A 218 -16.84 -14.62 -6.05
N TRP A 219 -17.05 -15.83 -5.53
CA TRP A 219 -18.32 -16.23 -4.93
C TRP A 219 -18.16 -16.38 -3.43
N VAL A 220 -19.03 -15.75 -2.65
CA VAL A 220 -19.01 -15.83 -1.19
C VAL A 220 -20.38 -16.30 -0.69
N ASP A 221 -20.40 -17.12 0.35
CA ASP A 221 -21.66 -17.47 1.02
C ASP A 221 -22.29 -16.20 1.61
N GLN A 222 -23.56 -15.98 1.29
CA GLN A 222 -24.27 -14.76 1.68
C GLN A 222 -24.32 -14.58 3.21
N ARG A 223 -24.49 -15.66 3.97
CA ARG A 223 -24.57 -15.56 5.44
C ARG A 223 -23.22 -15.25 6.03
N ALA A 224 -22.17 -15.93 5.56
CA ALA A 224 -20.79 -15.66 5.97
C ALA A 224 -20.40 -14.21 5.66
N PHE A 225 -20.63 -13.74 4.43
CA PHE A 225 -20.34 -12.36 4.04
C PHE A 225 -21.07 -11.34 4.92
N MET A 226 -22.38 -11.51 5.11
CA MET A 226 -23.17 -10.59 5.93
C MET A 226 -22.77 -10.63 7.41
N ALA A 227 -22.36 -11.79 7.94
CA ALA A 227 -21.87 -11.90 9.31
C ALA A 227 -20.55 -11.12 9.49
N THR A 228 -19.59 -11.31 8.59
CA THR A 228 -18.29 -10.61 8.62
C THR A 228 -18.46 -9.09 8.51
N ILE A 229 -19.31 -8.62 7.59
CA ILE A 229 -19.56 -7.19 7.41
C ILE A 229 -20.25 -6.58 8.64
N ARG A 230 -21.22 -7.28 9.23
CA ARG A 230 -21.88 -6.81 10.47
C ARG A 230 -20.91 -6.69 11.62
N GLU A 231 -20.07 -7.70 11.83
CA GLU A 231 -19.07 -7.70 12.88
C GLU A 231 -18.08 -6.53 12.73
N ALA A 232 -17.62 -6.28 11.51
CA ALA A 232 -16.76 -5.13 11.20
C ALA A 232 -17.42 -3.78 11.53
N ILE A 233 -18.69 -3.60 11.14
CA ILE A 233 -19.45 -2.37 11.42
C ILE A 233 -19.68 -2.19 12.93
N GLU A 234 -20.06 -3.25 13.64
CA GLU A 234 -20.34 -3.20 15.07
C GLU A 234 -19.09 -2.88 15.88
N ASN A 235 -17.95 -3.50 15.55
CA ASN A 235 -16.70 -3.21 16.23
C ASN A 235 -16.21 -1.78 15.94
N LEU A 236 -16.30 -1.31 14.70
CA LEU A 236 -15.98 0.09 14.37
C LEU A 236 -16.80 1.08 15.21
N ARG A 237 -18.11 0.85 15.33
CA ARG A 237 -19.01 1.67 16.16
C ARG A 237 -18.59 1.65 17.63
N ARG A 238 -18.16 0.49 18.13
CA ARG A 238 -17.69 0.33 19.50
C ARG A 238 -16.39 1.12 19.73
N THR A 239 -15.38 0.97 18.88
CA THR A 239 -14.09 1.65 19.00
C THR A 239 -14.24 3.17 19.02
N ARG A 240 -15.09 3.72 18.14
CA ARG A 240 -15.37 5.17 18.08
C ARG A 240 -16.05 5.76 19.31
N ARG A 241 -16.84 4.96 20.03
CA ARG A 241 -17.47 5.41 21.28
C ARG A 241 -16.48 5.55 22.43
N PHE A 242 -15.37 4.83 22.38
CA PHE A 242 -14.33 4.86 23.43
C PHE A 242 -13.25 5.91 23.20
N THR A 243 -13.19 6.52 22.02
CA THR A 243 -12.23 7.59 21.67
C THR A 243 -12.83 9.00 21.70
N LYS A 244 -14.13 9.13 22.02
CA LYS A 244 -14.79 10.41 22.36
C LYS A 244 -14.75 10.63 23.86
#